data_AF-A0A7X7T845-F1
#
_entry.id   AF-A0A7X7T845-F1
#
_cell.length_a   1.000
_cell.length_b   1.000
_cell.length_c   1.000
_cell.angle_alpha   90.00
_cell.angle_beta   90.00
_cell.angle_gamma   90.00
#
_symmetry.space_group_name_H-M   'P 1'
#
loop_
_entity.id
_entity.type
_entity.pdbx_description
1 polymer ?
#
loop_
_entity_poly.entity_id
_entity_poly.type
_entity_poly.pdbx_seq_one_letter_code
_entity_poly.pdbx_strand_id
1 'polypeptide(L)'
;MQISNRVASTLLVAACGLTLAGCGGNGVTREIVVPGNVAWTDTGLDVQAQQQLVVNATGELVANPENKTSPDGFLAKPEWRKYNLFAQAPHMALIGRIGTDGRPFLVGAAFRAPAPASGRLFLGINDRDTANNKGAFRATVTVK
;
A
#
# COMPACT_ATOMS: atom_id res chain seq x y z
N MET A 1 -69.58 -32.04 -18.73
CA MET A 1 -68.92 -30.72 -18.74
C MET A 1 -68.86 -30.18 -17.31
N GLN A 2 -67.85 -30.59 -16.56
CA GLN A 2 -67.40 -29.99 -15.31
C GLN A 2 -65.91 -30.32 -15.20
N ILE A 3 -65.05 -29.31 -15.20
CA ILE A 3 -63.64 -29.46 -14.87
C ILE A 3 -63.40 -28.53 -13.69
N SER A 4 -63.07 -29.14 -12.56
CA SER A 4 -62.80 -28.52 -11.27
C SER A 4 -61.32 -28.17 -11.14
N ASN A 5 -61.09 -26.98 -10.57
CA ASN A 5 -59.81 -26.38 -10.23
C ASN A 5 -58.92 -27.27 -9.34
N ARG A 6 -57.61 -27.25 -9.62
CA ARG A 6 -56.59 -27.36 -8.57
C ARG A 6 -55.56 -26.25 -8.71
N VAL A 7 -55.47 -25.47 -7.63
CA VAL A 7 -54.51 -24.41 -7.39
C VAL A 7 -53.18 -25.05 -7.01
N ALA A 8 -52.07 -24.63 -7.62
CA ALA A 8 -50.73 -24.96 -7.15
C ALA A 8 -49.89 -23.68 -7.07
N SER A 9 -49.88 -23.11 -5.87
CA SER A 9 -48.95 -22.06 -5.46
C SER A 9 -47.52 -22.55 -5.64
N THR A 10 -46.73 -21.84 -6.46
CA THR A 10 -45.29 -22.03 -6.49
C THR A 10 -44.63 -20.74 -6.02
N LEU A 11 -43.99 -20.83 -4.85
CA LEU A 11 -43.12 -19.82 -4.27
C LEU A 11 -41.94 -19.60 -5.23
N LEU A 12 -41.79 -18.40 -5.80
CA LEU A 12 -40.52 -18.02 -6.43
C LEU A 12 -39.56 -17.63 -5.30
N VAL A 13 -38.67 -18.54 -4.94
CA VAL A 13 -37.50 -18.20 -4.13
C VAL A 13 -36.61 -17.32 -5.01
N ALA A 14 -36.54 -16.03 -4.69
CA ALA A 14 -35.47 -15.19 -5.20
C ALA A 14 -34.15 -15.70 -4.61
N ALA A 15 -33.47 -16.57 -5.36
CA ALA A 15 -32.09 -16.92 -5.08
C ALA A 15 -31.27 -15.64 -5.33
N CYS A 16 -31.07 -14.88 -4.26
CA CYS A 16 -30.01 -13.89 -4.18
C CYS A 16 -28.70 -14.67 -4.37
N GLY A 17 -28.20 -14.66 -5.61
CA GLY A 17 -26.93 -15.25 -5.98
C GLY A 17 -25.81 -14.49 -5.30
N LEU A 18 -25.58 -14.80 -4.03
CA LEU A 18 -24.37 -14.43 -3.32
C LEU A 18 -23.24 -15.22 -3.96
N THR A 19 -22.67 -14.67 -5.03
CA THR A 19 -21.36 -15.11 -5.48
C THR A 19 -20.37 -14.61 -4.43
N LEU A 20 -20.11 -15.45 -3.43
CA LEU A 20 -18.84 -15.44 -2.71
C LEU A 20 -17.77 -15.86 -3.72
N ALA A 21 -17.45 -14.97 -4.65
CA ALA A 21 -16.18 -15.04 -5.36
C ALA A 21 -15.12 -14.67 -4.33
N GLY A 22 -14.72 -15.67 -3.54
CA GLY A 22 -13.42 -15.69 -2.89
C GLY A 22 -12.36 -15.70 -4.00
N CYS A 23 -12.12 -14.54 -4.60
CA CYS A 23 -10.95 -14.30 -5.42
C CYS A 23 -9.77 -14.17 -4.45
N GLY A 24 -9.34 -15.31 -3.91
CA GLY A 24 -7.94 -15.49 -3.55
C GLY A 24 -7.12 -15.47 -4.83
N GLY A 25 -7.03 -14.31 -5.49
CA GLY A 25 -6.02 -14.10 -6.50
C GLY A 25 -4.68 -14.36 -5.83
N ASN A 26 -3.87 -15.25 -6.41
CA ASN A 26 -2.53 -15.53 -5.90
C ASN A 26 -1.75 -14.21 -5.94
N GLY A 27 -1.68 -13.54 -4.79
CA GLY A 27 -1.06 -12.24 -4.69
C GLY A 27 0.38 -12.29 -5.17
N VAL A 28 0.79 -11.31 -5.98
CA VAL A 28 2.19 -11.18 -6.35
C VAL A 28 2.92 -10.59 -5.16
N THR A 29 3.94 -11.29 -4.67
CA THR A 29 4.78 -10.82 -3.56
C THR A 29 6.20 -10.58 -4.03
N ARG A 30 6.80 -9.44 -3.63
CA ARG A 30 8.22 -9.13 -3.88
C ARG A 30 8.88 -8.55 -2.64
N GLU A 31 10.16 -8.86 -2.49
CA GLU A 31 11.04 -8.18 -1.55
C GLU A 31 11.75 -7.03 -2.27
N ILE A 32 11.62 -5.83 -1.72
CA ILE A 32 12.16 -4.60 -2.26
C ILE A 32 13.14 -4.02 -1.24
N VAL A 33 14.38 -3.79 -1.64
CA VAL A 33 15.31 -2.96 -0.88
C VAL A 33 15.05 -1.52 -1.27
N VAL A 34 14.82 -0.64 -0.28
CA VAL A 34 14.60 0.79 -0.48
C VAL A 34 15.79 1.53 0.14
N PRO A 35 16.80 1.92 -0.64
CA PRO A 35 17.96 2.65 -0.14
C PRO A 35 17.56 4.02 0.41
N GLY A 36 18.15 4.42 1.53
CA GLY A 36 17.88 5.72 2.15
C GLY A 36 18.19 6.91 1.24
N ASN A 37 19.16 6.73 0.35
CA ASN A 37 19.70 7.74 -0.55
C ASN A 37 19.05 7.79 -1.94
N VAL A 38 17.95 7.07 -2.13
CA VAL A 38 17.19 7.06 -3.38
C VAL A 38 15.76 7.51 -3.10
N ALA A 39 15.36 8.65 -3.67
CA ALA A 39 14.04 9.25 -3.43
C ALA A 39 12.88 8.28 -3.76
N TRP A 40 12.97 7.56 -4.88
CA TRP A 40 11.97 6.60 -5.33
C TRP A 40 12.61 5.34 -5.92
N THR A 41 12.26 4.20 -5.37
CA THR A 41 12.63 2.86 -5.83
C THR A 41 11.45 2.24 -6.58
N ASP A 42 11.68 1.82 -7.82
CA ASP A 42 10.71 1.04 -8.59
C ASP A 42 10.59 -0.37 -8.00
N THR A 43 9.37 -0.79 -7.68
CA THR A 43 9.10 -2.15 -7.16
C THR A 43 8.98 -3.19 -8.28
N GLY A 44 8.75 -2.72 -9.51
CA GLY A 44 8.36 -3.53 -10.67
C GLY A 44 7.00 -4.22 -10.51
N LEU A 45 6.18 -3.81 -9.54
CA LEU A 45 4.80 -4.26 -9.36
C LEU A 45 3.85 -3.23 -9.96
N ASP A 46 2.91 -3.70 -10.76
CA ASP A 46 1.77 -2.89 -11.19
C ASP A 46 0.58 -3.22 -10.28
N VAL A 47 -0.17 -2.19 -9.89
CA VAL A 47 -1.38 -2.32 -9.09
C VAL A 47 -2.58 -1.82 -9.88
N GLN A 48 -3.76 -2.37 -9.62
CA GLN A 48 -5.02 -1.81 -10.08
C GLN A 48 -5.70 -1.04 -8.95
N ALA A 49 -6.44 0.01 -9.27
CA ALA A 49 -7.27 0.72 -8.30
C ALA A 49 -8.18 -0.27 -7.57
N GLN A 50 -8.32 -0.09 -6.26
CA GLN A 50 -9.04 -0.98 -5.32
C GLN A 50 -8.42 -2.37 -5.09
N GLN A 51 -7.33 -2.73 -5.77
CA GLN A 51 -6.59 -3.96 -5.47
C GLN A 51 -5.95 -3.88 -4.09
N GLN A 52 -5.93 -4.98 -3.33
CA GLN A 52 -5.38 -4.98 -1.98
C GLN A 52 -3.85 -4.90 -2.04
N LEU A 53 -3.32 -3.77 -1.55
CA LEU A 53 -1.90 -3.59 -1.31
C LEU A 53 -1.58 -3.91 0.15
N VAL A 54 -0.55 -4.71 0.37
CA VAL A 54 0.00 -5.05 1.68
C VAL A 54 1.50 -4.82 1.64
N VAL A 55 2.02 -4.08 2.63
CA VAL A 55 3.46 -3.87 2.78
C VAL A 55 3.83 -4.13 4.24
N ASN A 56 4.90 -4.90 4.45
CA ASN A 56 5.59 -4.97 5.73
C ASN A 56 7.04 -4.59 5.50
N ALA A 57 7.55 -3.64 6.27
CA ALA A 57 8.89 -3.11 6.12
C ALA A 57 9.67 -3.18 7.43
N THR A 58 10.96 -3.47 7.31
CA THR A 58 11.94 -3.45 8.39
C THR A 58 13.19 -2.71 7.94
N GLY A 59 14.18 -2.61 8.83
CA GLY A 59 15.45 -1.94 8.57
C GLY A 59 15.54 -0.59 9.27
N GLU A 60 16.63 0.12 8.96
CA GLU A 60 16.98 1.37 9.62
C GLU A 60 17.54 2.35 8.59
N LEU A 61 17.11 3.60 8.69
CA LEU A 61 17.79 4.72 8.06
C LEU A 61 18.49 5.59 9.09
N VAL A 62 19.56 6.24 8.66
CA VAL A 62 20.41 7.09 9.49
C VAL A 62 20.52 8.47 8.84
N ALA A 63 20.00 9.49 9.52
CA ALA A 63 20.16 10.89 9.11
C ALA A 63 21.53 11.42 9.55
N ASN A 64 21.96 11.05 10.75
CA ASN A 64 23.27 11.30 11.35
C ASN A 64 23.52 10.27 12.48
N PRO A 65 24.72 10.18 13.07
CA PRO A 65 25.06 9.12 14.03
C PRO A 65 24.08 8.98 15.21
N GLU A 66 23.49 10.08 15.67
CA GLU A 66 22.56 10.13 16.80
C GLU A 66 21.10 9.92 16.37
N ASN A 67 20.78 10.06 15.09
CA ASN A 67 19.42 10.06 14.58
C ASN A 67 19.22 8.94 13.57
N LYS A 68 18.57 7.89 14.06
CA LYS A 68 18.21 6.68 13.33
C LYS A 68 16.71 6.45 13.41
N THR A 69 16.14 5.82 12.39
CA THR A 69 14.71 5.59 12.35
C THR A 69 14.31 4.30 11.63
N SER A 70 13.17 3.75 12.05
CA SER A 70 12.48 2.64 11.39
C SER A 70 11.69 3.14 10.17
N PRO A 71 11.02 2.26 9.41
CA PRO A 71 10.14 2.67 8.32
C PRO A 71 9.01 3.64 8.72
N ASP A 72 8.67 3.76 10.00
CA ASP A 72 7.69 4.75 10.48
C ASP A 72 8.23 6.18 10.52
N GLY A 73 9.54 6.36 10.37
CA GLY A 73 10.19 7.67 10.38
C GLY A 73 10.32 8.30 11.78
N PHE A 74 10.79 9.55 11.83
CA PHE A 74 11.05 10.24 13.10
C PHE A 74 9.76 10.77 13.76
N LEU A 75 9.03 9.89 14.45
CA LEU A 75 7.80 10.23 15.15
C LEU A 75 7.99 11.30 16.25
N ALA A 76 9.13 11.27 16.94
CA ALA A 76 9.47 12.19 18.02
C ALA A 76 10.07 13.54 17.54
N LYS A 77 10.15 13.77 16.22
CA LYS A 77 10.68 15.01 15.62
C LYS A 77 9.72 15.61 14.58
N PRO A 78 8.50 16.00 14.99
CA PRO A 78 7.49 16.52 14.06
C PRO A 78 7.95 17.79 13.32
N GLU A 79 8.86 18.57 13.89
CA GLU A 79 9.44 19.77 13.30
C GLU A 79 10.29 19.50 12.05
N TRP A 80 10.75 18.26 11.85
CA TRP A 80 11.48 17.84 10.64
C TRP A 80 10.57 17.68 9.42
N ARG A 81 9.24 17.69 9.59
CA ARG A 81 8.29 17.58 8.47
C ARG A 81 8.46 18.67 7.40
N LYS A 82 9.09 19.80 7.72
CA LYS A 82 9.41 20.86 6.76
C LYS A 82 10.35 20.41 5.63
N TYR A 83 11.11 19.32 5.83
CA TYR A 83 12.01 18.74 4.83
C TYR A 83 11.33 17.67 3.96
N ASN A 84 10.06 17.36 4.20
CA ASN A 84 9.40 16.21 3.59
C ASN A 84 8.89 16.49 2.17
N LEU A 85 8.89 15.44 1.34
CA LEU A 85 8.12 15.39 0.10
C LEU A 85 6.62 15.32 0.39
N PHE A 86 6.23 14.55 1.41
CA PHE A 86 4.87 14.38 1.86
C PHE A 86 4.69 14.88 3.30
N ALA A 87 4.17 16.11 3.42
CA ALA A 87 4.08 16.83 4.69
C ALA A 87 3.19 16.16 5.75
N GLN A 88 2.25 15.30 5.35
CA GLN A 88 1.32 14.62 6.25
C GLN A 88 1.92 13.37 6.91
N ALA A 89 3.14 12.97 6.54
CA ALA A 89 3.84 11.83 7.13
C ALA A 89 5.10 12.27 7.89
N PRO A 90 5.63 11.44 8.82
CA PRO A 90 6.89 11.70 9.51
C PRO A 90 8.08 11.80 8.55
N HIS A 91 9.12 12.54 8.95
CA HIS A 91 10.36 12.65 8.17
C HIS A 91 11.06 11.30 8.06
N MET A 92 11.60 11.00 6.87
CA MET A 92 12.23 9.73 6.51
C MET A 92 11.37 8.46 6.66
N ALA A 93 10.05 8.60 6.86
CA ALA A 93 9.13 7.48 6.79
C ALA A 93 9.12 6.85 5.39
N LEU A 94 8.84 5.55 5.33
CA LEU A 94 8.55 4.86 4.08
C LEU A 94 7.22 5.36 3.52
N ILE A 95 7.26 5.86 2.29
CA ILE A 95 6.09 6.32 1.54
C ILE A 95 5.94 5.54 0.23
N GLY A 96 4.73 5.53 -0.30
CA GLY A 96 4.41 4.94 -1.60
C GLY A 96 3.87 5.97 -2.56
N ARG A 97 4.02 5.72 -3.86
CA ARG A 97 3.27 6.40 -4.92
C ARG A 97 2.96 5.42 -6.04
N ILE A 98 1.88 5.69 -6.78
CA ILE A 98 1.47 4.89 -7.93
C ILE A 98 1.55 5.78 -9.18
N GLY A 99 2.37 5.36 -10.16
CA GLY A 99 2.78 6.20 -11.27
C GLY A 99 3.87 7.22 -10.88
N THR A 100 4.49 7.82 -11.90
CA THR A 100 5.56 8.83 -11.73
C THR A 100 5.05 10.11 -11.05
N ASP A 101 3.80 10.48 -11.33
CA ASP A 101 3.17 11.72 -10.87
C ASP A 101 2.08 11.49 -9.81
N GLY A 102 2.00 10.26 -9.28
CA GLY A 102 1.03 9.90 -8.26
C GLY A 102 1.24 10.64 -6.95
N ARG A 103 0.13 10.98 -6.28
CA ARG A 103 0.18 11.58 -4.93
C ARG A 103 0.80 10.58 -3.95
N PRO A 104 1.83 10.97 -3.18
CA PRO A 104 2.40 10.10 -2.16
C PRO A 104 1.40 9.74 -1.06
N PHE A 105 1.57 8.57 -0.47
CA PHE A 105 0.86 8.10 0.72
C PHE A 105 1.82 7.47 1.73
N LEU A 106 1.46 7.49 3.01
CA LEU A 106 2.24 6.85 4.07
C LEU A 106 2.14 5.33 3.95
N VAL A 107 3.28 4.65 3.99
CA VAL A 107 3.37 3.19 4.07
C VAL A 107 3.82 2.76 5.47
N GLY A 108 4.87 3.37 6.01
CA GLY A 108 5.37 3.03 7.35
C GLY A 108 5.93 1.60 7.44
N ALA A 109 6.02 1.08 8.66
CA ALA A 109 6.45 -0.31 8.91
C ALA A 109 5.41 -1.35 8.47
N ALA A 110 4.13 -0.99 8.49
CA ALA A 110 3.05 -1.86 8.04
C ALA A 110 1.94 -1.06 7.35
N PHE A 111 1.54 -1.52 6.16
CA PHE A 111 0.47 -0.94 5.38
C PHE A 111 -0.47 -2.04 4.88
N ARG A 112 -1.77 -1.78 4.95
CA ARG A 112 -2.80 -2.64 4.36
C ARG A 112 -4.00 -1.79 3.98
N ALA A 113 -4.15 -1.49 2.70
CA ALA A 113 -5.33 -0.80 2.16
C ALA A 113 -5.53 -1.11 0.67
N PRO A 114 -6.72 -0.85 0.12
CA PRO A 114 -6.91 -0.83 -1.32
C PRO A 114 -6.01 0.21 -1.99
N ALA A 115 -5.44 -0.11 -3.14
CA ALA A 115 -4.64 0.83 -3.92
C ALA A 115 -5.52 2.01 -4.38
N PRO A 116 -5.11 3.27 -4.16
CA PRO A 116 -5.92 4.44 -4.49
C PRO A 116 -6.01 4.71 -6.00
N ALA A 117 -5.14 4.11 -6.81
CA ALA A 117 -5.07 4.28 -8.26
C ALA A 117 -4.45 3.03 -8.92
N SER A 118 -4.51 2.97 -10.25
CA SER A 118 -3.82 1.96 -11.06
C SER A 118 -2.46 2.46 -11.55
N GLY A 119 -1.48 1.58 -11.69
CA GLY A 119 -0.17 1.87 -12.30
C GLY A 119 1.02 1.21 -11.59
N ARG A 120 2.24 1.59 -11.99
CA ARG A 120 3.48 1.10 -11.37
C ARG A 120 3.61 1.62 -9.94
N LEU A 121 3.83 0.73 -8.98
CA LEU A 121 4.10 1.07 -7.59
C LEU A 121 5.58 1.42 -7.39
N PHE A 122 5.83 2.55 -6.73
CA PHE A 122 7.14 2.96 -6.24
C PHE A 122 7.10 3.10 -4.72
N LEU A 123 8.23 2.77 -4.08
CA LEU A 123 8.47 3.04 -2.66
C LEU A 123 9.55 4.11 -2.51
N GLY A 124 9.43 5.01 -1.54
CA GLY A 124 10.34 6.14 -1.39
C GLY A 124 10.55 6.54 0.05
N ILE A 125 11.54 7.41 0.25
CA ILE A 125 11.86 7.99 1.56
C ILE A 125 11.22 9.36 1.65
N ASN A 126 10.53 9.65 2.75
CA ASN A 126 9.85 10.92 2.94
C ASN A 126 10.81 12.06 3.28
N ASP A 127 11.58 12.49 2.27
CA ASP A 127 12.62 13.50 2.37
C ASP A 127 12.86 14.14 0.98
N ARG A 128 12.99 15.47 0.93
CA ARG A 128 13.23 16.22 -0.32
C ARG A 128 14.66 16.05 -0.81
N ASP A 129 15.61 15.84 0.10
CA ASP A 129 17.02 15.61 -0.24
C ASP A 129 17.50 14.32 0.44
N THR A 130 17.51 13.24 -0.32
CA THR A 130 17.93 11.94 0.21
C THR A 130 19.44 11.74 0.20
N ALA A 131 20.24 12.62 -0.40
CA ALA A 131 21.64 12.32 -0.73
C ALA A 131 22.53 12.01 0.50
N ASN A 132 22.21 12.59 1.65
CA ASN A 132 22.93 12.42 2.91
C ASN A 132 22.39 11.28 3.79
N ASN A 133 21.27 10.65 3.41
CA ASN A 133 20.68 9.55 4.15
C ASN A 133 21.50 8.28 3.96
N LYS A 134 21.64 7.49 5.03
CA LYS A 134 22.34 6.19 4.99
C LYS A 134 21.41 5.06 5.42
N GLY A 135 21.81 3.83 5.13
CA GLY A 135 21.03 2.64 5.43
C GLY A 135 20.00 2.32 4.35
N ALA A 136 19.11 1.37 4.66
CA ALA A 136 18.04 0.96 3.77
C ALA A 136 16.90 0.32 4.56
N PHE A 137 15.69 0.44 4.02
CA PHE A 137 14.57 -0.41 4.40
C PHE A 137 14.49 -1.65 3.51
N ARG A 138 13.87 -2.70 4.04
CA ARG A 138 13.51 -3.93 3.32
C ARG A 138 12.01 -4.12 3.45
N ALA A 139 11.30 -4.04 2.33
CA ALA A 139 9.86 -4.13 2.27
C ALA A 139 9.42 -5.39 1.53
N THR A 140 8.59 -6.22 2.18
CA THR A 140 7.82 -7.25 1.51
C THR A 140 6.51 -6.63 1.05
N VAL A 141 6.31 -6.57 -0.28
CA VAL A 141 5.14 -5.98 -0.92
C VAL A 141 4.30 -7.09 -1.54
N THR A 142 3.03 -7.18 -1.16
CA THR A 142 2.05 -8.11 -1.75
C THR A 142 0.90 -7.31 -2.38
N VAL A 143 0.56 -7.66 -3.62
CA VAL A 143 -0.54 -7.09 -4.39
C VAL A 143 -1.52 -8.22 -4.71
N LYS A 144 -2.78 -8.13 -4.27
CA LYS A 144 -3.77 -9.21 -4.45
C LYS A 144 -5.21 -8.73 -4.55
#